data_AF-A0A0B6YAU0-F1
#
_entry.id   AF-A0A0B6YAU0-F1
#
_cell.length_a   1.000
_cell.length_b   1.000
_cell.length_c   1.000
_cell.angle_alpha   90.00
_cell.angle_beta   90.00
_cell.angle_gamma   90.00
#
_symmetry.space_group_name_H-M   'P 1'
#
loop_
_entity.id
_entity.type
_entity.pdbx_description
1 polymer ?
#
loop_
_entity_poly.entity_id
_entity_poly.type
_entity_poly.pdbx_seq_one_letter_code
_entity_poly.pdbx_strand_id
1 'polypeptide(L)'
;MLFLTFGNLLMLSIRFVSETIRYRNYWRIMQRLIRTASILVHRSKSFQSNSLLRPSLLDLAESSENGEFLDDYIRISSLQPVQKIDLSSWTAYTSYLETHNVVKEPNQNICILMEARRPRDLNKFVDNTMRIPPAYRVHVLSLGCPIAWKTAEPFGIILHCSFSGLVSLSDAFGQGRLTLDEDLELTGFATVTTTGSPQKLVPQLGETLSVKENDYFSRRDHSGVVEETSLELRRGECSVPLDVSNQERRSAAPLDV
;
A
#
# COMPACT_ATOMS: atom_id res chain seq x y z
N MET A 1 3.07 28.17 -36.52
CA MET A 1 2.17 27.40 -35.61
C MET A 1 2.16 25.90 -35.93
N LEU A 2 1.88 25.48 -37.17
CA LEU A 2 1.80 24.05 -37.55
C LEU A 2 3.07 23.22 -37.26
N PHE A 3 4.26 23.80 -37.44
CA PHE A 3 5.53 23.09 -37.17
C PHE A 3 5.71 22.78 -35.67
N LEU A 4 5.34 23.70 -34.79
CA LEU A 4 5.43 23.52 -33.33
C LEU A 4 4.41 22.50 -32.82
N THR A 5 3.19 22.53 -33.35
CA THR A 5 2.15 21.54 -32.99
C THR A 5 2.54 20.15 -33.48
N PHE A 6 3.11 20.02 -34.68
CA PHE A 6 3.60 18.74 -35.20
C PHE A 6 4.78 18.20 -34.36
N GLY A 7 5.73 19.05 -34.00
CA GLY A 7 6.85 18.68 -33.13
C GLY A 7 6.38 18.17 -31.76
N ASN A 8 5.42 18.85 -31.12
CA ASN A 8 4.85 18.40 -29.85
C ASN A 8 4.10 17.06 -29.98
N LEU A 9 3.33 16.88 -31.05
CA LEU A 9 2.61 15.63 -31.31
C LEU A 9 3.56 14.46 -31.56
N LEU A 10 4.65 14.70 -32.30
CA LEU A 10 5.70 13.71 -32.51
C LEU A 10 6.37 13.33 -31.19
N MET A 11 6.72 14.30 -30.35
CA MET A 11 7.33 14.05 -29.03
C MET A 11 6.40 13.27 -28.10
N LEU A 12 5.11 13.59 -28.10
CA LEU A 12 4.11 12.84 -27.34
C LEU A 12 3.98 11.40 -27.85
N SER A 13 3.98 11.21 -29.17
CA SER A 13 3.90 9.88 -29.78
C SER A 13 5.14 9.03 -29.44
N ILE A 14 6.34 9.61 -29.52
CA ILE A 14 7.58 8.93 -29.14
C ILE A 14 7.56 8.53 -27.67
N ARG A 15 7.12 9.43 -26.77
CA ARG A 15 6.98 9.13 -25.34
C ARG A 15 5.99 7.99 -25.10
N PHE A 16 4.81 8.06 -25.72
CA PHE A 16 3.79 7.02 -25.58
C PHE A 16 4.30 5.65 -26.06
N VAL A 17 4.97 5.60 -27.21
CA VAL A 17 5.55 4.37 -27.74
C VAL A 17 6.64 3.83 -26.80
N SER A 18 7.51 4.70 -26.29
CA SER A 18 8.55 4.33 -25.33
C SER A 18 7.97 3.74 -24.05
N GLU A 19 6.98 4.41 -23.44
CA GLU A 19 6.29 3.95 -22.24
C GLU A 19 5.59 2.61 -22.48
N THR A 20 4.94 2.46 -23.64
CA THR A 20 4.24 1.22 -24.02
C THR A 20 5.22 0.05 -24.17
N ILE A 21 6.35 0.26 -24.86
CA ILE A 21 7.39 -0.76 -25.03
C ILE A 21 7.95 -1.17 -23.67
N ARG A 22 8.25 -0.17 -22.82
CA ARG A 22 8.79 -0.37 -21.48
C ARG A 22 7.84 -1.20 -20.62
N TYR A 23 6.56 -0.82 -20.55
CA TYR A 23 5.53 -1.57 -19.84
C TYR A 23 5.42 -3.02 -20.34
N ARG A 24 5.45 -3.23 -21.66
CA ARG A 24 5.42 -4.58 -22.25
C ARG A 24 6.63 -5.44 -21.86
N ASN A 25 7.80 -4.83 -21.74
CA ASN A 25 9.00 -5.53 -21.33
C ASN A 25 8.93 -5.92 -19.84
N TYR A 26 8.49 -4.99 -18.97
CA TYR A 26 8.27 -5.28 -17.54
C TYR A 26 7.30 -6.45 -17.37
N TRP A 27 6.16 -6.38 -18.05
CA TRP A 27 5.12 -7.39 -18.00
C TRP A 27 5.68 -8.78 -18.32
N ARG A 28 6.43 -8.92 -19.43
CA ARG A 28 6.99 -10.21 -19.84
C ARG A 28 8.00 -10.77 -18.84
N ILE A 29 8.89 -9.91 -18.34
CA ILE A 29 9.95 -10.33 -17.41
C ILE A 29 9.33 -10.75 -16.09
N MET A 30 8.43 -9.94 -15.53
CA MET A 30 7.74 -10.28 -14.28
C MET A 30 6.88 -11.53 -14.42
N GLN A 31 6.19 -11.71 -15.55
CA GLN A 31 5.37 -12.90 -15.79
C GLN A 31 6.21 -14.18 -15.85
N ARG A 32 7.44 -14.09 -16.35
CA ARG A 32 8.41 -15.19 -16.32
C ARG A 32 8.87 -15.46 -14.89
N LEU A 33 9.30 -14.42 -14.19
CA LEU A 33 9.95 -14.54 -12.88
C LEU A 33 9.01 -14.99 -11.78
N ILE A 34 7.75 -14.56 -11.81
CA ILE A 34 6.81 -14.83 -10.71
C ILE A 34 6.53 -16.32 -10.47
N ARG A 35 6.82 -17.16 -11.46
CA ARG A 35 6.66 -18.62 -11.36
C ARG A 35 7.87 -19.32 -10.78
N THR A 36 9.05 -18.68 -10.79
CA THR A 36 10.33 -19.35 -10.53
C THR A 36 11.16 -18.69 -9.43
N ALA A 37 10.89 -17.43 -9.11
CA ALA A 37 11.68 -16.63 -8.19
C ALA A 37 10.84 -15.55 -7.51
N SER A 38 11.39 -15.00 -6.43
CA SER A 38 10.92 -13.74 -5.89
C SER A 38 11.43 -12.59 -6.75
N ILE A 39 10.58 -11.60 -7.02
CA ILE A 39 10.91 -10.44 -7.84
C ILE A 39 11.24 -9.31 -6.88
N LEU A 40 12.47 -8.80 -6.92
CA LEU A 40 12.91 -7.62 -6.19
C LEU A 40 12.89 -6.40 -7.11
N VAL A 41 12.30 -5.30 -6.65
CA VAL A 41 12.18 -4.05 -7.42
C VAL A 41 12.80 -2.91 -6.63
N HIS A 42 13.85 -2.32 -7.20
CA HIS A 42 14.56 -1.16 -6.65
C HIS A 42 14.57 0.00 -7.65
N ARG A 43 14.72 1.23 -7.16
CA ARG A 43 14.99 2.36 -8.05
C ARG A 43 16.44 2.28 -8.54
N SER A 44 16.65 2.49 -9.84
CA SER A 44 17.96 2.39 -10.49
C SER A 44 19.02 3.29 -9.82
N LYS A 45 18.62 4.53 -9.47
CA LYS A 45 19.51 5.53 -8.85
C LYS A 45 19.75 5.31 -7.35
N SER A 46 18.90 4.58 -6.63
CA SER A 46 19.03 4.41 -5.17
C SER A 46 19.99 3.29 -4.78
N PHE A 47 20.26 2.34 -5.69
CA PHE A 47 21.10 1.17 -5.41
C PHE A 47 22.56 1.54 -5.12
N GLN A 48 23.06 2.64 -5.69
CA GLN A 48 24.48 3.00 -5.57
C GLN A 48 24.87 3.64 -4.22
N SER A 49 23.93 3.98 -3.33
CA SER A 49 24.24 4.86 -2.17
C SER A 49 23.91 4.32 -0.78
N ASN A 50 23.18 3.22 -0.61
CA ASN A 50 22.60 2.87 0.70
C ASN A 50 22.85 1.45 1.24
N SER A 51 23.63 0.60 0.56
CA SER A 51 23.66 -0.85 0.88
C SER A 51 24.61 -1.29 2.01
N LEU A 52 25.31 -0.40 2.72
CA LEU A 52 26.40 -0.84 3.62
C LEU A 52 26.13 -0.70 5.12
N LEU A 53 25.06 -0.03 5.58
CA LEU A 53 24.93 0.32 7.00
C LEU A 53 23.56 0.14 7.64
N ARG A 54 22.55 -0.41 6.95
CA ARG A 54 21.22 -0.59 7.57
C ARG A 54 20.63 -1.97 7.32
N PRO A 55 20.07 -2.61 8.37
CA PRO A 55 19.29 -3.82 8.19
C PRO A 55 18.07 -3.50 7.34
N SER A 56 17.95 -4.15 6.19
CA SER A 56 16.78 -4.09 5.32
C SER A 56 15.98 -5.37 5.52
N LEU A 57 14.65 -5.28 5.44
CA LEU A 57 13.79 -6.48 5.41
C LEU A 57 13.95 -7.25 4.10
N LEU A 58 14.46 -6.58 3.06
CA LEU A 58 14.75 -7.16 1.75
C LEU A 58 16.15 -7.78 1.68
N ASP A 59 17.03 -7.47 2.64
CA ASP A 59 18.37 -8.07 2.75
C ASP A 59 18.26 -9.43 3.45
N LEU A 60 17.71 -10.39 2.71
CA LEU A 60 17.53 -11.77 3.16
C LEU A 60 18.88 -12.47 3.00
N ALA A 61 19.50 -12.77 4.14
CA ALA A 61 20.91 -13.12 4.36
C ALA A 61 21.47 -14.33 3.56
N GLU A 62 20.68 -14.95 2.69
CA GLU A 62 21.05 -16.14 1.90
C GLU A 62 20.53 -16.07 0.46
N SER A 63 20.10 -14.89 -0.01
CA SER A 63 19.51 -14.75 -1.34
C SER A 63 20.56 -14.41 -2.40
N SER A 64 20.54 -15.17 -3.50
CA SER A 64 21.26 -14.82 -4.72
C SER A 64 20.42 -13.84 -5.53
N GLU A 65 20.95 -12.64 -5.76
CA GLU A 65 20.31 -11.61 -6.58
C GLU A 65 20.84 -11.64 -8.01
N ASN A 66 20.00 -12.01 -8.98
CA ASN A 66 20.34 -11.93 -10.39
C ASN A 66 19.59 -10.76 -11.03
N GLY A 67 20.33 -9.83 -11.64
CA GLY A 67 19.73 -8.70 -12.37
C GLY A 67 19.07 -9.17 -13.67
N GLU A 68 17.75 -8.98 -13.78
CA GLU A 68 16.95 -9.46 -14.93
C GLU A 68 16.59 -8.32 -15.88
N PHE A 69 16.43 -7.12 -15.32
CA PHE A 69 16.10 -5.92 -16.08
C PHE A 69 16.64 -4.68 -15.38
N LEU A 70 17.16 -3.74 -16.16
CA LEU A 70 17.63 -2.44 -15.69
C LEU A 70 17.29 -1.37 -16.71
N ASP A 71 16.69 -0.27 -16.24
CA ASP A 71 16.58 0.98 -16.98
C ASP A 71 16.94 2.19 -16.10
N ASP A 72 16.64 3.40 -16.58
CA ASP A 72 16.95 4.65 -15.88
C ASP A 72 16.16 4.85 -14.57
N TYR A 73 15.06 4.11 -14.39
CA TYR A 73 14.08 4.28 -13.33
C TYR A 73 14.09 3.12 -12.34
N ILE A 74 14.07 1.87 -12.84
CA ILE A 74 13.99 0.65 -12.05
C ILE A 74 15.07 -0.36 -12.37
N ARG A 75 15.37 -1.16 -11.36
CA ARG A 75 16.05 -2.43 -11.47
C ARG A 75 15.09 -3.51 -10.98
N ILE A 76 14.92 -4.54 -11.80
CA ILE A 76 14.20 -5.75 -11.43
C ILE A 76 15.21 -6.88 -11.35
N SER A 77 15.26 -7.52 -10.19
CA SER A 77 16.14 -8.65 -9.94
C SER A 77 15.33 -9.88 -9.52
N SER A 78 15.81 -11.06 -9.86
CA SER A 78 15.29 -12.32 -9.34
C SER A 78 16.05 -12.71 -8.07
N LEU A 79 15.31 -13.08 -7.03
CA LEU A 79 15.81 -13.59 -5.77
C LEU A 79 15.54 -15.08 -5.67
N GLN A 80 16.59 -15.85 -5.44
CA GLN A 80 16.53 -17.28 -5.16
C GLN A 80 17.23 -17.59 -3.83
N PRO A 81 16.63 -18.42 -2.96
CA PRO A 81 15.32 -19.09 -3.12
C PRO A 81 14.13 -18.11 -3.07
N VAL A 82 12.92 -18.61 -3.38
CA VAL A 82 11.68 -17.83 -3.21
C VAL A 82 11.55 -17.41 -1.75
N GLN A 83 11.40 -16.12 -1.53
CA GLN A 83 11.40 -15.54 -0.20
C GLN A 83 10.12 -15.87 0.53
N LYS A 84 10.26 -16.29 1.80
CA LYS A 84 9.16 -16.72 2.65
C LYS A 84 9.13 -15.90 3.93
N ILE A 85 7.97 -15.34 4.25
CA ILE A 85 7.77 -14.49 5.42
C ILE A 85 6.75 -15.13 6.34
N ASP A 86 7.13 -15.32 7.60
CA ASP A 86 6.18 -15.68 8.65
C ASP A 86 5.49 -14.43 9.20
N LEU A 87 4.16 -14.43 9.11
CA LEU A 87 3.29 -13.35 9.56
C LEU A 87 2.93 -13.44 11.04
N SER A 88 3.37 -14.48 11.76
CA SER A 88 3.05 -14.66 13.19
C SER A 88 3.42 -13.48 14.10
N SER A 89 4.46 -12.71 13.74
CA SER A 89 4.93 -11.51 14.44
C SER A 89 4.39 -10.20 13.84
N TRP A 90 3.61 -10.29 12.77
CA TRP A 90 3.04 -9.15 12.07
C TRP A 90 1.65 -8.83 12.60
N THR A 91 1.19 -7.61 12.36
CA THR A 91 -0.11 -7.12 12.82
C THR A 91 -1.07 -6.87 11.65
N ALA A 92 -2.32 -7.29 11.79
CA ALA A 92 -3.37 -7.01 10.83
C ALA A 92 -4.35 -5.99 11.40
N TYR A 93 -4.65 -4.95 10.61
CA TYR A 93 -5.70 -3.98 10.91
C TYR A 93 -7.00 -4.44 10.22
N THR A 94 -7.95 -4.89 11.04
CA THR A 94 -9.22 -5.49 10.59
C THR A 94 -10.13 -4.50 9.84
N SER A 95 -10.04 -3.20 10.14
CA SER A 95 -10.88 -2.16 9.55
C SER A 95 -10.75 -2.03 8.03
N TYR A 96 -9.57 -2.29 7.47
CA TYR A 96 -9.33 -2.22 6.02
C TYR A 96 -9.82 -3.46 5.27
N LEU A 97 -9.69 -4.64 5.90
CA LEU A 97 -10.07 -5.92 5.29
C LEU A 97 -11.59 -6.02 5.08
N GLU A 98 -12.39 -5.51 6.03
CA GLU A 98 -13.85 -5.62 5.98
C GLU A 98 -14.48 -4.74 4.88
N THR A 99 -13.85 -3.63 4.52
CA THR A 99 -14.35 -2.70 3.48
C THR A 99 -13.78 -2.95 2.08
N HIS A 100 -12.60 -3.57 1.97
CA HIS A 100 -11.87 -3.73 0.69
C HIS A 100 -11.74 -5.19 0.24
N ASN A 101 -12.54 -6.10 0.80
CA ASN A 101 -12.66 -7.51 0.42
C ASN A 101 -13.29 -7.71 -0.96
N VAL A 102 -12.71 -7.15 -2.03
CA VAL A 102 -12.95 -7.65 -3.38
C VAL A 102 -11.73 -7.46 -4.27
N VAL A 103 -10.63 -8.18 -4.00
CA VAL A 103 -9.78 -8.59 -5.12
C VAL A 103 -10.61 -9.62 -5.90
N LYS A 104 -11.33 -9.14 -6.93
CA LYS A 104 -12.33 -9.89 -7.71
C LYS A 104 -11.78 -11.11 -8.45
N GLU A 105 -10.46 -11.32 -8.45
CA GLU A 105 -9.81 -12.35 -9.24
C GLU A 105 -8.91 -13.24 -8.36
N PRO A 106 -9.40 -14.41 -7.91
CA PRO A 106 -8.65 -15.31 -7.03
C PRO A 106 -7.41 -15.94 -7.70
N ASN A 107 -7.27 -15.84 -9.02
CA ASN A 107 -6.30 -16.63 -9.77
C ASN A 107 -4.89 -16.02 -9.87
N GLN A 108 -4.65 -14.81 -9.36
CA GLN A 108 -3.32 -14.17 -9.35
C GLN A 108 -3.09 -13.31 -8.11
N ASN A 109 -3.35 -13.85 -6.92
CA ASN A 109 -3.04 -13.18 -5.65
C ASN A 109 -1.53 -13.21 -5.38
N ILE A 110 -0.86 -12.10 -5.66
CA ILE A 110 0.57 -11.93 -5.43
C ILE A 110 0.75 -11.21 -4.10
N CYS A 111 1.60 -11.76 -3.23
CA CYS A 111 2.01 -11.08 -2.01
C CYS A 111 3.29 -10.29 -2.27
N ILE A 112 3.29 -9.02 -1.88
CA ILE A 112 4.43 -8.12 -1.96
C ILE A 112 4.81 -7.69 -0.56
N LEU A 113 6.09 -7.84 -0.19
CA LEU A 113 6.69 -7.15 0.93
C LEU A 113 7.19 -5.79 0.45
N MET A 114 6.62 -4.72 0.96
CA MET A 114 7.12 -3.36 0.79
C MET A 114 7.91 -2.93 2.03
N GLU A 115 9.06 -2.33 1.79
CA GLU A 115 9.85 -1.70 2.84
C GLU A 115 9.71 -0.18 2.73
N ALA A 116 9.39 0.45 3.86
CA ALA A 116 9.26 1.89 3.99
C ALA A 116 10.08 2.41 5.17
N ARG A 117 10.46 3.68 5.10
CA ARG A 117 11.19 4.38 6.17
C ARG A 117 10.66 5.79 6.34
N ARG A 118 10.92 6.37 7.51
CA ARG A 118 10.75 7.81 7.69
C ARG A 118 11.88 8.55 6.97
N PRO A 119 11.58 9.56 6.14
CA PRO A 119 12.61 10.36 5.49
C PRO A 119 13.41 11.12 6.56
N ARG A 120 14.73 11.22 6.38
CA ARG A 120 15.60 11.98 7.30
C ARG A 120 15.31 13.48 7.30
N ASP A 121 14.84 13.99 6.16
CA ASP A 121 14.47 15.38 5.93
C ASP A 121 13.05 15.40 5.36
N LEU A 122 12.08 15.63 6.25
CA LEU A 122 10.67 15.63 5.89
C LEU A 122 10.33 16.75 4.91
N ASN A 123 10.92 17.94 5.07
CA ASN A 123 10.65 19.08 4.21
C ASN A 123 11.08 18.77 2.77
N LYS A 124 12.29 18.25 2.60
CA LYS A 124 12.79 17.84 1.28
C LYS A 124 11.94 16.71 0.66
N PHE A 125 11.45 15.78 1.48
CA PHE A 125 10.57 14.71 1.02
C PHE A 125 9.22 15.25 0.54
N VAL A 126 8.61 16.15 1.30
CA VAL A 126 7.35 16.83 0.94
C VAL A 126 7.54 17.65 -0.33
N ASP A 127 8.62 18.43 -0.44
CA ASP A 127 8.95 19.21 -1.63
C ASP A 127 9.06 18.31 -2.87
N ASN A 128 9.73 17.17 -2.75
CA ASN A 128 9.86 16.21 -3.85
C ASN A 128 8.51 15.58 -4.22
N THR A 129 7.67 15.29 -3.25
CA THR A 129 6.32 14.75 -3.47
C THR A 129 5.42 15.79 -4.14
N MET A 130 5.54 17.06 -3.75
CA MET A 130 4.78 18.18 -4.32
C MET A 130 5.14 18.49 -5.78
N ARG A 131 6.38 18.17 -6.22
CA ARG A 131 6.77 18.30 -7.63
C ARG A 131 5.97 17.40 -8.57
N ILE A 132 5.38 16.32 -8.06
CA ILE A 132 4.55 15.41 -8.85
C ILE A 132 3.10 15.91 -8.76
N PRO A 133 2.47 16.29 -9.88
CA PRO A 133 1.09 16.75 -9.86
C PRO A 133 0.15 15.66 -9.33
N PRO A 134 -0.91 16.01 -8.56
CA PRO A 134 -1.81 15.03 -7.94
C PRO A 134 -2.39 14.00 -8.92
N ALA A 135 -2.70 14.41 -10.16
CA ALA A 135 -3.23 13.54 -11.22
C ALA A 135 -2.29 12.40 -11.64
N TYR A 136 -0.99 12.50 -11.34
CA TYR A 136 0.01 11.49 -11.66
C TYR A 136 0.47 10.69 -10.45
N ARG A 137 -0.03 10.99 -9.25
CA ARG A 137 0.30 10.23 -8.04
C ARG A 137 -0.52 8.95 -8.02
N VAL A 138 0.12 7.88 -7.60
CA VAL A 138 -0.52 6.57 -7.47
C VAL A 138 -0.40 6.16 -6.02
N HIS A 139 -1.53 5.88 -5.38
CA HIS A 139 -1.54 5.40 -4.01
C HIS A 139 -1.34 3.88 -4.00
N VAL A 140 -0.51 3.35 -3.10
CA VAL A 140 -0.29 1.89 -3.00
C VAL A 140 -1.61 1.13 -2.86
N LEU A 141 -2.51 1.65 -2.02
CA LEU A 141 -3.83 1.05 -1.76
C LEU A 141 -4.78 1.08 -2.98
N SER A 142 -4.49 1.86 -4.03
CA SER A 142 -5.29 1.79 -5.27
C SER A 142 -4.92 0.59 -6.15
N LEU A 143 -3.80 -0.08 -5.86
CA LEU A 143 -3.28 -1.20 -6.65
C LEU A 143 -3.23 -2.53 -5.88
N GLY A 144 -3.58 -2.53 -4.59
CA GLY A 144 -3.62 -3.73 -3.76
C GLY A 144 -4.26 -3.51 -2.40
N CYS A 145 -4.38 -4.59 -1.62
CA CYS A 145 -4.96 -4.61 -0.29
C CYS A 145 -3.89 -4.98 0.76
N PRO A 146 -3.67 -4.15 1.78
CA PRO A 146 -2.69 -4.44 2.82
C PRO A 146 -3.23 -5.51 3.75
N ILE A 147 -2.44 -6.55 4.01
CA ILE A 147 -2.85 -7.69 4.84
C ILE A 147 -2.14 -7.71 6.21
N ALA A 148 -0.92 -7.19 6.28
CA ALA A 148 -0.12 -7.23 7.49
C ALA A 148 0.92 -6.11 7.53
N TRP A 149 1.23 -5.65 8.73
CA TRP A 149 2.15 -4.56 9.00
C TRP A 149 3.16 -4.97 10.07
N LYS A 150 4.40 -4.53 9.88
CA LYS A 150 5.48 -4.59 10.85
C LYS A 150 5.92 -3.16 11.15
N THR A 151 5.67 -2.72 12.37
CA THR A 151 5.81 -1.31 12.80
C THR A 151 7.22 -0.92 13.23
N ALA A 152 8.13 -1.88 13.42
CA ALA A 152 9.53 -1.60 13.71
C ALA A 152 10.24 -1.08 12.45
N GLU A 153 11.09 -0.05 12.57
CA GLU A 153 11.87 0.45 11.44
C GLU A 153 12.97 -0.56 11.04
N PRO A 154 13.15 -0.86 9.75
CA PRO A 154 12.36 -0.38 8.60
C PRO A 154 10.93 -0.95 8.56
N PHE A 155 9.95 -0.08 8.28
CA PHE A 155 8.54 -0.45 8.26
C PHE A 155 8.28 -1.48 7.17
N GLY A 156 7.61 -2.57 7.53
CA GLY A 156 7.24 -3.64 6.61
C GLY A 156 5.75 -3.64 6.36
N ILE A 157 5.36 -3.79 5.09
CA ILE A 157 3.95 -3.87 4.68
C ILE A 157 3.80 -5.05 3.74
N ILE A 158 2.92 -5.97 4.08
CA ILE A 158 2.52 -7.03 3.16
C ILE A 158 1.26 -6.59 2.43
N LEU A 159 1.35 -6.51 1.11
CA LEU A 159 0.29 -6.12 0.20
C LEU A 159 -0.10 -7.31 -0.68
N HIS A 160 -1.39 -7.57 -0.82
CA HIS A 160 -1.93 -8.45 -1.85
C HIS A 160 -2.31 -7.63 -3.08
N CYS A 161 -1.87 -8.05 -4.26
CA CYS A 161 -2.29 -7.42 -5.51
C CYS A 161 -2.42 -8.45 -6.64
N SER A 162 -3.08 -8.04 -7.72
CA SER A 162 -3.05 -8.78 -8.98
C SER A 162 -1.69 -8.62 -9.67
N PHE A 163 -1.45 -9.42 -10.73
CA PHE A 163 -0.27 -9.24 -11.57
C PHE A 163 -0.21 -7.88 -12.25
N SER A 164 -1.35 -7.39 -12.76
CA SER A 164 -1.44 -6.02 -13.29
C SER A 164 -1.16 -4.96 -12.23
N GLY A 165 -1.58 -5.19 -10.99
CA GLY A 165 -1.24 -4.38 -9.84
C GLY A 165 0.26 -4.34 -9.58
N LEU A 166 0.95 -5.49 -9.57
CA LEU A 166 2.40 -5.58 -9.43
C LEU A 166 3.13 -4.77 -10.51
N VAL A 167 2.78 -4.95 -11.78
CA VAL A 167 3.43 -4.23 -12.89
C VAL A 167 3.21 -2.71 -12.76
N SER A 168 2.00 -2.29 -12.40
CA SER A 168 1.66 -0.88 -12.19
C SER A 168 2.38 -0.28 -10.97
N LEU A 169 2.51 -1.05 -9.89
CA LEU A 169 3.26 -0.66 -8.69
C LEU A 169 4.74 -0.44 -9.04
N SER A 170 5.35 -1.34 -9.81
CA SER A 170 6.76 -1.22 -10.22
C SER A 170 7.01 -0.01 -11.09
N ASP A 171 6.14 0.24 -12.08
CA ASP A 171 6.25 1.41 -12.96
C ASP A 171 6.07 2.72 -12.16
N ALA A 172 5.05 2.81 -11.31
CA ALA A 172 4.82 3.98 -10.45
C ALA A 172 5.97 4.21 -9.46
N PHE A 173 6.51 3.14 -8.87
CA PHE A 173 7.62 3.21 -7.93
C PHE A 173 8.91 3.72 -8.59
N GLY A 174 9.22 3.20 -9.78
CA GLY A 174 10.38 3.61 -10.58
C GLY A 174 10.36 5.07 -10.98
N GLN A 175 9.18 5.54 -11.39
CA GLN A 175 8.98 6.91 -11.80
C GLN A 175 8.83 7.88 -10.61
N GLY A 176 8.90 7.38 -9.38
CA GLY A 176 8.74 8.18 -8.16
C GLY A 176 7.31 8.65 -7.89
N ARG A 177 6.33 8.12 -8.61
CA ARG A 177 4.90 8.49 -8.53
C ARG A 177 4.12 7.75 -7.45
N LEU A 178 4.68 6.65 -6.92
CA LEU A 178 4.05 5.82 -5.91
C LEU A 178 4.10 6.48 -4.54
N THR A 179 2.96 6.51 -3.86
CA THR A 179 2.74 7.13 -2.54
C THR A 179 2.10 6.12 -1.59
N LEU A 180 2.48 6.15 -0.31
CA LEU A 180 1.97 5.25 0.73
C LEU A 180 1.19 6.01 1.80
N ASP A 181 1.89 6.85 2.56
CA ASP A 181 1.37 7.78 3.56
C ASP A 181 2.26 9.04 3.56
N GLU A 182 1.82 10.14 4.18
CA GLU A 182 2.47 11.46 4.08
C GLU A 182 3.90 11.51 4.69
N ASP A 183 4.26 10.55 5.55
CA ASP A 183 5.53 10.50 6.27
C ASP A 183 6.39 9.26 5.96
N LEU A 184 5.99 8.44 4.98
CA LEU A 184 6.68 7.19 4.65
C LEU A 184 7.25 7.19 3.22
N GLU A 185 8.57 7.02 3.12
CA GLU A 185 9.30 6.81 1.87
C GLU A 185 9.48 5.31 1.62
N LEU A 186 8.93 4.81 0.51
CA LEU A 186 9.20 3.45 0.03
C LEU A 186 10.64 3.31 -0.45
N THR A 187 11.37 2.33 0.08
CA THR A 187 12.76 2.04 -0.29
C THR A 187 12.87 0.99 -1.39
N GLY A 188 11.95 0.03 -1.40
CA GLY A 188 11.90 -1.08 -2.34
C GLY A 188 10.78 -2.04 -1.99
N PHE A 189 10.59 -3.03 -2.86
CA PHE A 189 9.68 -4.13 -2.55
C PHE A 189 10.06 -5.42 -3.25
N ALA A 190 9.63 -6.54 -2.68
CA ALA A 190 9.84 -7.87 -3.24
C ALA A 190 8.55 -8.69 -3.25
N THR A 191 8.38 -9.58 -4.24
CA THR A 191 7.34 -10.61 -4.15
C THR A 191 7.77 -11.70 -3.18
N VAL A 192 6.84 -12.14 -2.35
CA VAL A 192 7.11 -13.08 -1.25
C VAL A 192 6.02 -14.13 -1.17
N THR A 193 6.32 -15.23 -0.50
CA THR A 193 5.34 -16.19 -0.03
C THR A 193 5.12 -15.96 1.46
N THR A 194 3.88 -16.06 1.91
CA THR A 194 3.54 -15.82 3.32
C THR A 194 3.16 -17.12 4.01
N THR A 195 3.49 -17.24 5.28
CA THR A 195 3.02 -18.30 6.17
C THR A 195 2.59 -17.74 7.51
N GLY A 196 1.87 -18.56 8.28
CA GLY A 196 1.28 -18.10 9.53
C GLY A 196 0.14 -17.13 9.31
N SER A 197 -0.35 -16.53 10.39
CA SER A 197 -1.40 -15.53 10.36
C SER A 197 -0.96 -14.30 11.17
N PRO A 198 -1.20 -13.08 10.68
CA PRO A 198 -0.93 -11.88 11.44
C PRO A 198 -1.83 -11.77 12.68
N GLN A 199 -1.29 -11.16 13.73
CA GLN A 199 -2.01 -10.87 14.97
C GLN A 199 -3.05 -9.78 14.71
N LYS A 200 -4.32 -10.07 15.00
CA LYS A 200 -5.41 -9.10 14.87
C LYS A 200 -5.35 -8.12 16.05
N LEU A 201 -5.21 -6.83 15.78
CA LEU A 201 -5.16 -5.79 16.83
C LEU A 201 -6.54 -5.42 17.40
N VAL A 202 -7.62 -5.74 16.70
CA VAL A 202 -8.99 -5.53 17.17
C VAL A 202 -9.72 -6.87 17.10
N PRO A 203 -10.16 -7.43 18.24
CA PRO A 203 -11.03 -8.62 18.24
C PRO A 203 -12.31 -8.28 17.48
N GLN A 204 -12.75 -9.16 16.58
CA GLN A 204 -14.03 -8.97 15.91
C GLN A 204 -15.11 -9.01 16.99
N LEU A 205 -15.85 -7.90 17.12
CA LEU A 205 -16.97 -7.73 18.02
C LEU A 205 -18.12 -8.65 17.54
N GLY A 206 -17.98 -9.95 17.78
CA GLY A 206 -18.79 -11.00 17.16
C GLY A 206 -18.24 -12.41 17.38
N GLU A 207 -16.95 -12.57 17.71
CA GLU A 207 -16.46 -13.78 18.39
C GLU A 207 -16.81 -13.68 19.88
N THR A 208 -18.11 -13.60 20.17
CA THR A 208 -18.62 -13.94 21.50
C THR A 208 -18.25 -15.39 21.75
N LEU A 209 -17.23 -15.55 22.59
CA LEU A 209 -17.02 -16.66 23.50
C LEU A 209 -18.18 -17.66 23.46
N SER A 210 -18.01 -18.79 22.78
CA SER A 210 -18.70 -20.00 23.16
C SER A 210 -18.13 -20.45 24.52
N VAL A 211 -18.43 -19.67 25.56
CA VAL A 211 -18.39 -20.20 26.92
C VAL A 211 -19.36 -21.36 26.88
N LYS A 212 -18.82 -22.58 26.96
CA LYS A 212 -19.61 -23.76 27.30
C LYS A 212 -20.40 -23.39 28.54
N GLU A 213 -21.69 -23.20 28.36
CA GLU A 213 -22.69 -23.03 29.40
C GLU A 213 -22.75 -24.35 30.16
N ASN A 214 -21.76 -24.56 31.04
CA ASN A 214 -21.76 -25.62 32.03
C ASN A 214 -22.86 -25.30 33.04
N ASP A 215 -23.98 -26.02 32.93
CA ASP A 215 -24.64 -26.74 34.02
C ASP A 215 -24.44 -26.18 35.44
N TYR A 216 -24.87 -24.94 35.68
CA TYR A 216 -24.99 -24.40 37.03
C TYR A 216 -26.19 -23.46 37.15
N PHE A 217 -27.39 -23.95 36.84
CA PHE A 217 -28.59 -23.42 37.52
C PHE A 217 -29.61 -24.52 37.77
N SER A 218 -29.34 -25.29 38.82
CA SER A 218 -30.39 -25.97 39.57
C SER A 218 -31.38 -24.94 40.12
N ARG A 219 -32.65 -25.15 39.77
CA ARG A 219 -33.75 -25.29 40.73
C ARG A 219 -34.04 -24.07 41.62
N ARG A 220 -34.94 -23.20 41.16
CA ARG A 220 -35.93 -22.54 42.02
C ARG A 220 -37.29 -22.52 41.36
N ASP A 221 -38.20 -23.28 41.95
CA ASP A 221 -39.64 -23.06 41.84
C ASP A 221 -40.00 -21.71 42.48
N HIS A 222 -40.79 -20.90 41.77
CA HIS A 222 -42.13 -20.46 42.19
C HIS A 222 -42.56 -19.16 41.48
N SER A 223 -43.65 -19.29 40.73
CA SER A 223 -44.78 -18.37 40.60
C SER A 223 -44.56 -16.85 40.72
N GLY A 224 -44.99 -16.14 39.68
CA GLY A 224 -45.79 -14.93 39.90
C GLY A 224 -45.48 -13.74 38.98
N VAL A 225 -46.46 -13.47 38.11
CA VAL A 225 -46.96 -12.12 37.78
C VAL A 225 -46.06 -11.20 36.94
N VAL A 226 -46.39 -11.16 35.64
CA VAL A 226 -46.72 -9.98 34.81
C VAL A 226 -46.20 -8.61 35.28
N GLU A 227 -45.32 -7.99 34.49
CA GLU A 227 -45.65 -6.71 33.83
C GLU A 227 -44.63 -6.36 32.72
N GLU A 228 -45.18 -6.09 31.53
CA GLU A 228 -44.50 -5.46 30.42
C GLU A 228 -44.07 -4.05 30.80
N THR A 229 -42.84 -3.67 30.47
CA THR A 229 -42.52 -2.25 30.27
C THR A 229 -41.46 -2.10 29.19
N SER A 230 -41.97 -1.78 28.01
CA SER A 230 -41.26 -1.33 26.81
C SER A 230 -40.51 -0.04 27.12
N LEU A 231 -39.18 -0.07 27.05
CA LEU A 231 -38.35 1.14 27.07
C LEU A 231 -37.93 1.48 25.64
N GLU A 232 -38.60 2.51 25.11
CA GLU A 232 -38.32 3.15 23.83
C GLU A 232 -36.88 3.65 23.74
N LEU A 233 -36.21 3.18 22.69
CA LEU A 233 -34.94 3.68 22.19
C LEU A 233 -35.13 5.11 21.64
N ARG A 234 -34.70 6.13 22.40
CA ARG A 234 -34.53 7.49 21.86
C ARG A 234 -33.26 7.54 21.01
N ARG A 235 -33.45 7.59 19.69
CA ARG A 235 -32.47 8.03 18.69
C ARG A 235 -32.01 9.45 19.03
N GLY A 236 -30.74 9.60 19.37
CA GLY A 236 -30.04 10.89 19.36
C GLY A 236 -29.36 11.09 18.01
N GLU A 237 -30.00 11.85 17.14
CA GLU A 237 -29.40 12.37 15.90
C GLU A 237 -28.45 13.53 16.26
N CYS A 238 -27.15 13.29 16.22
CA CYS A 238 -26.15 14.37 16.22
C CYS A 238 -25.99 14.88 14.79
N SER A 239 -26.74 15.93 14.47
CA SER A 239 -26.49 16.81 13.32
C SER A 239 -25.40 17.81 13.69
N VAL A 240 -24.29 17.80 12.96
CA VAL A 240 -23.28 18.88 13.00
C VAL A 240 -23.54 19.79 11.80
N PRO A 241 -23.67 21.11 12.00
CA PRO A 241 -23.97 22.05 10.93
C PRO A 241 -22.72 22.36 10.09
N LEU A 242 -22.94 22.37 8.77
CA LEU A 242 -22.09 23.01 7.77
C LEU A 242 -22.11 24.52 8.00
N ASP A 243 -20.95 25.11 8.29
CA ASP A 243 -20.76 26.56 8.22
C ASP A 243 -19.98 26.91 6.95
N VAL A 244 -20.72 27.44 5.99
CA VAL A 244 -20.23 28.05 4.74
C VAL A 244 -20.56 29.53 4.84
N SER A 245 -19.55 30.40 4.86
CA SER A 245 -19.51 31.70 4.16
C SER A 245 -18.39 32.57 4.74
N ASN A 246 -17.35 32.81 3.94
CA ASN A 246 -17.10 34.06 3.21
C ASN A 246 -16.60 35.21 4.08
N GLN A 247 -15.33 35.57 3.87
CA GLN A 247 -14.98 36.98 3.80
C GLN A 247 -13.86 37.24 2.80
N GLU A 248 -14.28 37.56 1.56
CA GLU A 248 -13.54 38.41 0.64
C GLU A 248 -13.28 39.79 1.24
N ARG A 249 -12.08 40.33 0.93
CA ARG A 249 -11.70 41.74 0.65
C ARG A 249 -10.27 41.95 1.17
N ARG A 250 -9.35 42.65 0.53
CA ARG A 250 -9.18 43.34 -0.76
C ARG A 250 -7.77 43.94 -0.67
N SER A 251 -7.09 44.17 -1.82
CA SER A 251 -6.10 45.24 -2.07
C SER A 251 -4.77 45.20 -1.26
N ALA A 252 -3.58 45.52 -1.76
CA ALA A 252 -3.14 46.22 -2.96
C ALA A 252 -1.65 45.86 -3.24
N ALA A 253 -1.24 45.91 -4.52
CA ALA A 253 0.13 46.29 -4.90
C ALA A 253 0.22 47.84 -4.88
N PRO A 254 1.40 48.51 -4.83
CA PRO A 254 2.44 48.37 -5.85
C PRO A 254 3.91 48.54 -5.39
N LEU A 255 4.82 48.21 -6.33
CA LEU A 255 6.14 48.78 -6.66
C LEU A 255 6.93 49.56 -5.59
N ASP A 256 8.19 49.16 -5.33
CA ASP A 256 9.38 49.92 -5.76
C ASP A 256 10.71 49.21 -5.40
N VAL A 257 11.73 49.54 -6.22
CA VAL A 257 13.18 49.24 -6.21
C VAL A 257 13.65 47.95 -6.88
#